data_AF-A0A839WJY3-F1
#
_entry.id   AF-A0A839WJY3-F1
#
_cell.length_a   1.000
_cell.length_b   1.000
_cell.length_c   1.000
_cell.angle_alpha   90.00
_cell.angle_beta   90.00
_cell.angle_gamma   90.00
#
_symmetry.space_group_name_H-M   'P 1'
#
loop_
_entity.id
_entity.type
_entity.pdbx_description
1 polymer ?
#
loop_
_entity_poly.entity_id
_entity_poly.type
_entity_poly.pdbx_seq_one_letter_code
_entity_poly.pdbx_strand_id
1 'polypeptide(L)'
;MQLPYPAIRLIGFNAGKLARPFLKRRESIARKNIELCFPNNTPADTERVVTENFKSLGMALLETGIAWFWSDRRVRKYFDVEGMENLQRAAAQQRGVMVVGVHFMSLELGGRIMGICQPMMATYRPHNNAMMEWVQTKGRMRSNKAMIDRRNLKGMVSALKKGESVWFAPDQDYGIKGSSFAPFFAVKDVATTNGTFVLSRLSRSALLTVTMVRRADNSGYRLYISPEIENYPTNEAEAAAFTNRIIEHEILRAPEQYLWVHRRFKTRPAGEVSLYL
;
A
#
# COMPACT_ATOMS: atom_id res chain seq x y z
N MET A 1 -3.04 -22.28 8.21
CA MET A 1 -3.31 -21.52 9.45
C MET A 1 -4.77 -21.72 9.86
N GLN A 2 -5.07 -22.51 10.89
CA GLN A 2 -6.46 -22.86 11.27
C GLN A 2 -7.02 -22.08 12.48
N LEU A 3 -6.16 -21.42 13.27
CA LEU A 3 -6.52 -20.73 14.51
C LEU A 3 -7.64 -19.68 14.32
N PRO A 4 -8.57 -19.50 15.30
CA PRO A 4 -9.57 -18.44 15.25
C PRO A 4 -8.96 -17.04 15.12
N TYR A 5 -9.66 -16.12 14.45
CA TYR A 5 -9.16 -14.75 14.23
C TYR A 5 -8.71 -14.02 15.52
N PRO A 6 -9.45 -14.08 16.65
CA PRO A 6 -9.01 -13.43 17.88
C PRO A 6 -7.65 -13.94 18.40
N ALA A 7 -7.39 -15.24 18.26
CA ALA A 7 -6.13 -15.85 18.66
C ALA A 7 -4.99 -15.41 17.72
N ILE A 8 -5.23 -15.39 16.41
CA ILE A 8 -4.26 -14.90 15.43
C ILE A 8 -3.87 -13.45 15.72
N ARG A 9 -4.86 -12.60 15.99
CA ARG A 9 -4.65 -11.19 16.31
C ARG A 9 -3.81 -11.02 17.57
N LEU A 10 -4.14 -11.75 18.64
CA LEU A 10 -3.39 -11.71 19.89
C LEU A 10 -1.93 -12.12 19.67
N ILE A 11 -1.70 -13.20 18.91
CA ILE A 11 -0.35 -13.65 18.58
C ILE A 11 0.39 -12.61 17.74
N GLY A 12 -0.24 -12.09 16.68
CA GLY A 12 0.37 -11.13 15.76
C GLY A 12 0.77 -9.83 16.45
N PHE A 13 -0.13 -9.23 17.23
CA PHE A 13 0.16 -7.99 17.96
C PHE A 13 1.27 -8.18 19.01
N ASN A 14 1.23 -9.28 19.76
CA ASN A 14 2.28 -9.54 20.75
C ASN A 14 3.62 -9.87 20.08
N ALA A 15 3.64 -10.63 19.00
CA ALA A 15 4.86 -10.91 18.24
C ALA A 15 5.52 -9.62 17.76
N GLY A 16 4.73 -8.67 17.21
CA GLY A 16 5.23 -7.37 16.80
C GLY A 16 5.80 -6.54 17.96
N LYS A 17 5.07 -6.48 19.08
CA LYS A 17 5.50 -5.78 20.31
C LYS A 17 6.80 -6.36 20.86
N LEU A 18 6.91 -7.69 20.94
CA LEU A 18 8.09 -8.38 21.48
C LEU A 18 9.29 -8.35 20.53
N ALA A 19 9.06 -8.30 19.21
CA ALA A 19 10.14 -8.21 18.22
C ALA A 19 10.79 -6.82 18.16
N ARG A 20 10.06 -5.77 18.53
CA ARG A 20 10.51 -4.37 18.46
C ARG A 20 11.93 -4.11 19.00
N PRO A 21 12.31 -4.50 20.24
CA PRO A 21 13.66 -4.25 20.78
C PRO A 21 14.78 -4.92 19.98
N PHE A 22 14.48 -5.97 19.22
CA PHE A 22 15.44 -6.68 18.35
C PHE A 22 15.54 -6.07 16.94
N LEU A 23 14.59 -5.20 16.57
CA LEU A 23 14.47 -4.58 15.25
C LEU A 23 14.86 -3.09 15.26
N LYS A 24 15.89 -2.73 16.03
CA LYS A 24 16.33 -1.33 16.28
C LYS A 24 16.43 -0.47 15.02
N ARG A 25 17.00 -1.00 13.94
CA ARG A 25 17.11 -0.29 12.66
C ARG A 25 15.74 0.04 12.05
N ARG A 26 14.80 -0.91 12.08
CA ARG A 26 13.44 -0.71 11.56
C ARG A 26 12.67 0.28 12.43
N GLU A 27 12.89 0.24 13.74
CA GLU A 27 12.29 1.18 14.66
C GLU A 27 12.79 2.60 14.42
N SER A 28 14.10 2.79 14.31
CA SER A 28 14.70 4.09 14.00
C SER A 28 14.15 4.67 12.70
N ILE A 29 14.02 3.86 11.64
CA ILE A 29 13.42 4.30 10.37
C ILE A 29 11.95 4.71 10.55
N ALA A 30 11.15 3.90 11.23
CA ALA A 30 9.73 4.19 11.44
C ALA A 30 9.53 5.46 12.26
N ARG A 31 10.24 5.59 13.38
CA ARG A 31 10.23 6.78 14.22
C ARG A 31 10.63 8.02 13.43
N LYS A 32 11.75 7.96 12.71
CA LYS A 32 12.24 9.09 11.91
C LYS A 32 11.22 9.52 10.86
N ASN A 33 10.57 8.57 10.19
CA ASN A 33 9.53 8.91 9.22
C ASN A 33 8.33 9.60 9.88
N ILE A 34 7.86 9.09 11.02
CA ILE A 34 6.73 9.66 11.76
C ILE A 34 7.07 11.09 12.22
N GLU A 35 8.26 11.32 12.78
CA GLU A 35 8.72 12.65 13.20
C GLU A 35 8.81 13.63 12.02
N LEU A 36 9.29 13.16 10.86
CA LEU A 36 9.39 13.98 9.65
C LEU A 36 8.02 14.33 9.07
N CYS A 37 7.05 13.39 9.09
CA CYS A 37 5.71 13.63 8.57
C CYS A 37 4.84 14.44 9.53
N PHE A 38 4.99 14.24 10.84
CA PHE A 38 4.14 14.82 11.88
C PHE A 38 5.00 15.57 12.91
N PRO A 39 5.64 16.71 12.53
CA PRO A 39 6.58 17.43 13.39
C PRO A 39 5.92 18.02 14.65
N ASN A 40 4.59 18.15 14.66
CA ASN A 40 3.83 18.66 15.80
C ASN A 40 3.47 17.56 16.83
N ASN A 41 3.79 16.29 16.56
CA ASN A 41 3.55 15.22 17.52
C ASN A 41 4.44 15.39 18.75
N THR A 42 3.88 15.18 19.93
CA THR A 42 4.69 15.07 21.15
C THR A 42 5.55 13.80 21.10
N PRO A 43 6.63 13.71 21.90
CA PRO A 43 7.39 12.46 22.02
C PRO A 43 6.51 11.26 22.40
N ALA A 44 5.48 11.47 23.22
CA ALA A 44 4.52 10.44 23.62
C ALA A 44 3.63 9.99 22.46
N ASP A 45 3.16 10.92 21.61
CA ASP A 45 2.36 10.59 20.42
C ASP A 45 3.16 9.78 19.42
N THR A 46 4.40 10.22 19.13
CA THR A 46 5.31 9.50 18.24
C THR A 46 5.57 8.09 18.78
N GLU A 47 5.83 7.94 20.07
CA GLU A 47 6.05 6.64 20.71
C GLU A 47 4.83 5.72 20.64
N ARG A 48 3.62 6.27 20.82
CA ARG A 48 2.37 5.54 20.66
C ARG A 48 2.20 5.03 19.23
N VAL A 49 2.39 5.87 18.23
CA VAL A 49 2.25 5.49 16.81
C VAL A 49 3.29 4.45 16.42
N VAL A 50 4.55 4.60 16.86
CA VAL A 50 5.62 3.61 16.62
C VAL A 50 5.25 2.26 17.27
N THR A 51 4.74 2.26 18.50
CA THR A 51 4.33 1.04 19.20
C THR A 51 3.23 0.30 18.44
N GLU A 52 2.18 1.02 18.02
CA GLU A 52 1.10 0.44 17.23
C GLU A 52 1.57 -0.01 15.85
N ASN A 53 2.53 0.70 15.23
CA ASN A 53 3.14 0.27 13.98
C ASN A 53 3.88 -1.06 14.07
N PHE A 54 4.57 -1.32 15.18
CA PHE A 54 5.22 -2.61 15.40
C PHE A 54 4.21 -3.73 15.67
N LYS A 55 3.12 -3.47 16.40
CA LYS A 55 2.01 -4.44 16.51
C LYS A 55 1.42 -4.75 15.14
N SER A 56 1.21 -3.73 14.31
CA SER A 56 0.72 -3.85 12.94
C SER A 56 1.67 -4.65 12.05
N LEU A 57 2.99 -4.46 12.19
CA LEU A 57 4.02 -5.25 11.52
C LEU A 57 3.96 -6.73 11.93
N GLY A 58 3.80 -7.01 13.22
CA GLY A 58 3.62 -8.37 13.70
C GLY A 58 2.38 -9.01 13.08
N MET A 59 1.24 -8.31 13.11
CA MET A 59 0.00 -8.78 12.52
C MET A 59 0.08 -9.02 11.00
N ALA A 60 0.87 -8.24 10.26
CA ALA A 60 1.08 -8.41 8.83
C ALA A 60 1.58 -9.82 8.43
N LEU A 61 2.46 -10.42 9.23
CA LEU A 61 2.94 -11.79 8.98
C LEU A 61 1.79 -12.80 9.09
N LEU A 62 0.96 -12.64 10.11
CA LEU A 62 -0.18 -13.52 10.37
C LEU A 62 -1.24 -13.34 9.27
N GLU A 63 -1.44 -12.12 8.81
CA GLU A 63 -2.34 -11.79 7.70
C GLU A 63 -1.89 -12.32 6.36
N THR A 64 -0.59 -12.42 6.12
CA THR A 64 -0.06 -13.15 4.96
C THR A 64 -0.51 -14.61 5.02
N GLY A 65 -0.48 -15.21 6.21
CA GLY A 65 -1.02 -16.55 6.45
C GLY A 65 -2.54 -16.65 6.22
N ILE A 66 -3.30 -15.63 6.64
CA ILE A 66 -4.74 -15.54 6.34
C ILE A 66 -4.96 -15.46 4.82
N ALA A 67 -4.28 -14.52 4.15
CA ALA A 67 -4.44 -14.22 2.73
C ALA A 67 -4.22 -15.46 1.86
N TRP A 68 -3.16 -16.22 2.13
CA TRP A 68 -2.73 -17.30 1.26
C TRP A 68 -3.35 -18.66 1.60
N PHE A 69 -3.80 -18.86 2.85
CA PHE A 69 -4.26 -20.18 3.31
C PHE A 69 -5.73 -20.25 3.75
N TRP A 70 -6.41 -19.13 4.05
CA TRP A 70 -7.84 -19.18 4.37
C TRP A 70 -8.70 -19.33 3.11
N SER A 71 -9.83 -20.02 3.29
CA SER A 71 -10.88 -20.08 2.28
C SER A 71 -11.62 -18.76 2.16
N ASP A 72 -12.20 -18.49 0.99
CA ASP A 72 -12.97 -17.29 0.69
C ASP A 72 -14.12 -17.11 1.70
N ARG A 73 -14.83 -18.21 2.02
CA ARG A 73 -15.90 -18.23 3.03
C ARG A 73 -15.44 -17.71 4.38
N ARG A 74 -14.20 -18.00 4.77
CA ARG A 74 -13.64 -17.57 6.06
C ARG A 74 -13.20 -16.11 6.01
N VAL A 75 -12.53 -15.69 4.93
CA VAL A 75 -12.09 -14.29 4.75
C VAL A 75 -13.29 -13.34 4.71
N ARG A 76 -14.37 -13.68 3.97
CA ARG A 76 -15.59 -12.87 3.83
C ARG A 76 -16.31 -12.55 5.15
N LYS A 77 -16.03 -13.26 6.24
CA LYS A 77 -16.60 -12.96 7.57
C LYS A 77 -15.95 -11.77 8.26
N TYR A 78 -14.76 -11.36 7.82
CA TYR A 78 -13.92 -10.40 8.52
C TYR A 78 -13.72 -9.10 7.76
N PHE A 79 -14.44 -8.85 6.67
CA PHE A 79 -14.33 -7.56 5.97
C PHE A 79 -15.67 -7.06 5.47
N ASP A 80 -15.79 -5.74 5.39
CA ASP A 80 -16.77 -5.02 4.58
C ASP A 80 -16.05 -4.14 3.55
N VAL A 81 -16.82 -3.67 2.56
CA VAL A 81 -16.32 -2.78 1.51
C VAL A 81 -17.17 -1.53 1.48
N GLU A 82 -16.50 -0.38 1.47
CA GLU A 82 -17.08 0.93 1.29
C GLU A 82 -16.63 1.47 -0.07
N GLY A 83 -17.58 1.87 -0.93
CA GLY A 83 -17.28 2.40 -2.27
C GLY A 83 -17.15 1.34 -3.39
N MET A 84 -17.70 0.13 -3.22
CA MET A 84 -17.68 -0.91 -4.27
C MET A 84 -18.27 -0.42 -5.59
N GLU A 85 -19.35 0.36 -5.50
CA GLU A 85 -20.04 1.00 -6.60
C GLU A 85 -19.13 1.93 -7.42
N ASN A 86 -18.11 2.55 -6.80
CA ASN A 86 -17.15 3.39 -7.51
C ASN A 86 -16.30 2.57 -8.47
N LEU A 87 -15.81 1.41 -8.01
CA LEU A 87 -15.04 0.49 -8.85
C LEU A 87 -15.90 -0.10 -9.97
N GLN A 88 -17.13 -0.50 -9.65
CA GLN A 88 -18.07 -1.03 -10.65
C GLN A 88 -18.38 0.01 -11.74
N ARG A 89 -18.64 1.26 -11.34
CA ARG A 89 -18.88 2.37 -12.28
C ARG A 89 -17.67 2.64 -13.16
N ALA A 90 -16.46 2.69 -12.57
CA ALA A 90 -15.23 2.90 -13.32
C ALA A 90 -14.95 1.75 -14.30
N ALA A 91 -15.15 0.49 -13.87
CA ALA A 91 -14.96 -0.69 -14.72
C ALA A 91 -15.96 -0.73 -15.89
N ALA A 92 -17.21 -0.30 -15.66
CA ALA A 92 -18.24 -0.24 -16.70
C ALA A 92 -17.90 0.73 -17.85
N GLN A 93 -16.98 1.70 -17.64
CA GLN A 93 -16.52 2.62 -18.69
C GLN A 93 -15.57 1.96 -19.71
N GLN A 94 -15.13 0.72 -19.49
CA GLN A 94 -14.29 -0.08 -20.41
C GLN A 94 -12.94 0.53 -20.84
N ARG A 95 -12.48 1.61 -20.20
CA ARG A 95 -11.15 2.22 -20.44
C ARG A 95 -10.05 1.75 -19.48
N GLY A 96 -10.35 0.72 -18.68
CA GLY A 96 -9.47 0.19 -17.63
C GLY A 96 -9.50 1.02 -16.36
N VAL A 97 -9.05 0.41 -15.26
CA VAL A 97 -9.03 1.07 -13.94
C VAL A 97 -7.63 0.94 -13.34
N MET A 98 -6.94 2.06 -13.22
CA MET A 98 -5.71 2.15 -12.45
C MET A 98 -6.07 2.36 -10.97
N VAL A 99 -5.72 1.40 -10.14
CA VAL A 99 -5.96 1.45 -8.70
C VAL A 99 -4.67 1.87 -8.01
N VAL A 100 -4.65 3.09 -7.46
CA VAL A 100 -3.58 3.61 -6.62
C VAL A 100 -3.67 2.95 -5.24
N GLY A 101 -2.71 2.08 -4.97
CA GLY A 101 -2.56 1.43 -3.69
C GLY A 101 -1.62 2.19 -2.75
N VAL A 102 -1.79 1.95 -1.46
CA VAL A 102 -0.88 2.39 -0.41
C VAL A 102 -0.37 1.18 0.35
N HIS A 103 0.92 1.11 0.64
CA HIS A 103 1.55 0.03 1.38
C HIS A 103 1.21 0.12 2.87
N PHE A 104 -0.01 -0.29 3.20
CA PHE A 104 -0.37 -0.67 4.56
C PHE A 104 0.25 -2.03 4.91
N MET A 105 0.54 -2.25 6.19
CA MET A 105 1.13 -3.50 6.70
C MET A 105 0.32 -4.74 6.31
N SER A 106 -1.01 -4.60 6.21
CA SER A 106 -1.94 -5.67 5.82
C SER A 106 -2.03 -5.92 4.30
N LEU A 107 -1.00 -5.56 3.52
CA LEU A 107 -0.99 -5.57 2.06
C LEU A 107 -1.45 -6.90 1.44
N GLU A 108 -0.91 -8.04 1.89
CA GLU A 108 -1.23 -9.35 1.31
C GLU A 108 -2.71 -9.71 1.49
N LEU A 109 -3.27 -9.41 2.67
CA LEU A 109 -4.69 -9.62 2.93
C LEU A 109 -5.56 -8.61 2.19
N GLY A 110 -5.10 -7.37 2.03
CA GLY A 110 -5.75 -6.35 1.20
C GLY A 110 -5.88 -6.80 -0.25
N GLY A 111 -4.80 -7.29 -0.84
CA GLY A 111 -4.80 -7.85 -2.20
C GLY A 111 -5.69 -9.09 -2.34
N ARG A 112 -5.78 -9.94 -1.30
CA ARG A 112 -6.70 -11.08 -1.28
C ARG A 112 -8.16 -10.64 -1.22
N ILE A 113 -8.51 -9.72 -0.31
CA ILE A 113 -9.87 -9.20 -0.14
C ILE A 113 -10.32 -8.48 -1.42
N MET A 114 -9.47 -7.60 -1.94
CA MET A 114 -9.74 -6.90 -3.19
C MET A 114 -9.97 -7.90 -4.33
N GLY A 115 -9.12 -8.92 -4.49
CA GLY A 115 -9.33 -9.90 -5.55
C GLY A 115 -10.56 -10.82 -5.34
N ILE A 116 -11.01 -11.06 -4.11
CA ILE A 116 -12.31 -11.72 -3.83
C ILE A 116 -13.48 -10.86 -4.32
N CYS A 117 -13.34 -9.53 -4.22
CA CYS A 117 -14.35 -8.56 -4.63
C CYS A 117 -14.34 -8.32 -6.15
N GLN A 118 -13.17 -8.03 -6.70
CA GLN A 118 -12.94 -7.76 -8.12
C GLN A 118 -11.52 -8.22 -8.48
N PRO A 119 -11.36 -9.37 -9.16
CA PRO A 119 -10.05 -9.85 -9.60
C PRO A 119 -9.33 -8.82 -10.48
N MET A 120 -8.10 -8.49 -10.12
CA MET A 120 -7.27 -7.49 -10.81
C MET A 120 -5.85 -7.98 -11.05
N MET A 121 -5.08 -7.20 -11.80
CA MET A 121 -3.66 -7.44 -12.01
C MET A 121 -2.85 -6.67 -10.95
N ALA A 122 -2.01 -7.35 -10.20
CA ALA A 122 -1.19 -6.73 -9.15
C ALA A 122 0.23 -6.50 -9.63
N THR A 123 0.74 -5.28 -9.42
CA THR A 123 2.15 -4.98 -9.70
C THR A 123 3.06 -5.47 -8.56
N TYR A 124 4.21 -6.04 -8.90
CA TYR A 124 5.15 -6.57 -7.89
C TYR A 124 6.60 -6.56 -8.35
N ARG A 125 7.51 -6.82 -7.41
CA ARG A 125 8.90 -7.18 -7.70
C ARG A 125 9.05 -8.67 -7.38
N PRO A 126 9.59 -9.49 -8.30
CA PRO A 126 9.94 -10.86 -8.00
C PRO A 126 10.83 -10.99 -6.77
N HIS A 127 10.53 -11.97 -5.94
CA HIS A 127 11.31 -12.25 -4.74
C HIS A 127 12.69 -12.82 -5.13
N ASN A 128 13.74 -12.44 -4.39
CA ASN A 128 15.12 -12.86 -4.71
C ASN A 128 15.33 -14.38 -4.55
N ASN A 129 14.56 -15.01 -3.66
CA ASN A 129 14.56 -16.45 -3.44
C ASN A 129 13.42 -17.12 -4.23
N ALA A 130 13.75 -18.11 -5.06
CA ALA A 130 12.82 -18.76 -5.99
C ALA A 130 11.68 -19.54 -5.30
N MET A 131 11.94 -20.18 -4.16
CA MET A 131 10.88 -20.84 -3.38
C MET A 131 9.88 -19.81 -2.86
N MET A 132 10.38 -18.72 -2.28
CA MET A 132 9.52 -17.64 -1.78
C MET A 132 8.76 -16.95 -2.91
N GLU A 133 9.37 -16.79 -4.09
CA GLU A 133 8.70 -16.30 -5.29
C GLU A 133 7.53 -17.21 -5.67
N TRP A 134 7.76 -18.53 -5.74
CA TRP A 134 6.71 -19.50 -6.03
C TRP A 134 5.57 -19.47 -5.00
N VAL A 135 5.90 -19.43 -3.70
CA VAL A 135 4.88 -19.36 -2.63
C VAL A 135 4.07 -18.07 -2.72
N GLN A 136 4.74 -16.93 -2.89
CA GLN A 136 4.09 -15.62 -3.01
C GLN A 136 3.16 -15.57 -4.22
N THR A 137 3.65 -15.98 -5.39
CA THR A 137 2.87 -15.98 -6.62
C THR A 137 1.68 -16.94 -6.52
N LYS A 138 1.86 -18.15 -5.99
CA LYS A 138 0.76 -19.09 -5.73
C LYS A 138 -0.29 -18.50 -4.77
N GLY A 139 0.13 -17.82 -3.71
CA GLY A 139 -0.75 -17.16 -2.75
C GLY A 139 -1.58 -16.03 -3.37
N ARG A 140 -0.92 -15.13 -4.10
CA ARG A 140 -1.56 -13.95 -4.72
C ARG A 140 -2.50 -14.31 -5.87
N MET A 141 -2.16 -15.34 -6.67
CA MET A 141 -2.97 -15.80 -7.80
C MET A 141 -4.27 -16.51 -7.39
N ARG A 142 -4.50 -16.77 -6.10
CA ARG A 142 -5.78 -17.33 -5.62
C ARG A 142 -6.99 -16.42 -5.86
N SER A 143 -6.77 -15.11 -5.98
CA SER A 143 -7.81 -14.09 -6.11
C SER A 143 -7.52 -13.04 -7.18
N ASN A 144 -6.33 -13.05 -7.77
CA ASN A 144 -5.91 -12.04 -8.74
C ASN A 144 -5.73 -12.66 -10.12
N LYS A 145 -5.94 -11.86 -11.16
CA LYS A 145 -5.88 -12.30 -12.55
C LYS A 145 -4.46 -12.55 -13.03
N ALA A 146 -3.53 -11.69 -12.62
CA ALA A 146 -2.13 -11.78 -13.00
C ALA A 146 -1.24 -10.95 -12.06
N MET A 147 0.05 -11.28 -12.08
CA MET A 147 1.10 -10.49 -11.46
C MET A 147 1.94 -9.83 -12.56
N ILE A 148 2.10 -8.51 -12.53
CA ILE A 148 2.92 -7.76 -13.50
C ILE A 148 4.17 -7.24 -12.82
N ASP A 149 5.35 -7.51 -13.37
CA ASP A 149 6.59 -6.92 -12.84
C ASP A 149 6.48 -5.39 -12.88
N ARG A 150 6.83 -4.73 -11.76
CA ARG A 150 6.76 -3.28 -11.60
C ARG A 150 7.55 -2.49 -12.65
N ARG A 151 8.53 -3.11 -13.31
CA ARG A 151 9.32 -2.53 -14.40
C ARG A 151 8.63 -2.66 -15.77
N ASN A 152 7.61 -3.52 -15.89
CA ASN A 152 6.89 -3.76 -17.14
C ASN A 152 5.74 -2.76 -17.34
N LEU A 153 6.08 -1.48 -17.50
CA LEU A 153 5.11 -0.42 -17.76
C LEU A 153 4.28 -0.68 -19.03
N LYS A 154 4.90 -1.23 -20.08
CA LYS A 154 4.20 -1.60 -21.33
C LYS A 154 3.09 -2.62 -21.07
N GLY A 155 3.36 -3.63 -20.25
CA GLY A 155 2.38 -4.64 -19.83
C GLY A 155 1.22 -4.03 -19.06
N MET A 156 1.50 -3.11 -18.13
CA MET A 156 0.46 -2.40 -17.37
C MET A 156 -0.42 -1.55 -18.29
N VAL A 157 0.16 -0.75 -19.19
CA VAL A 157 -0.60 0.05 -20.17
C VAL A 157 -1.45 -0.85 -21.07
N SER A 158 -0.89 -1.96 -21.54
CA SER A 158 -1.63 -2.91 -22.37
C SER A 158 -2.82 -3.54 -21.63
N ALA A 159 -2.66 -3.88 -20.35
CA ALA A 159 -3.74 -4.39 -19.52
C ALA A 159 -4.85 -3.34 -19.33
N LEU A 160 -4.48 -2.11 -18.95
CA LEU A 160 -5.43 -1.01 -18.76
C LEU A 160 -6.22 -0.73 -20.05
N LYS A 161 -5.55 -0.67 -21.21
CA LYS A 161 -6.21 -0.48 -22.52
C LYS A 161 -7.16 -1.63 -22.91
N LYS A 162 -7.01 -2.81 -22.32
CA LYS A 162 -7.93 -3.95 -22.50
C LYS A 162 -9.13 -3.90 -21.54
N GLY A 163 -9.28 -2.84 -20.75
CA GLY A 163 -10.34 -2.71 -19.77
C GLY A 163 -10.03 -3.36 -18.42
N GLU A 164 -8.80 -3.85 -18.21
CA GLU A 164 -8.43 -4.50 -16.95
C GLU A 164 -8.20 -3.50 -15.82
N SER A 165 -8.34 -3.99 -14.59
CA SER A 165 -7.93 -3.27 -13.39
C SER A 165 -6.48 -3.61 -13.04
N VAL A 166 -5.66 -2.58 -12.78
CA VAL A 166 -4.25 -2.74 -12.40
C VAL A 166 -3.98 -2.00 -11.09
N TRP A 167 -3.52 -2.73 -10.07
CA TRP A 167 -3.10 -2.16 -8.79
C TRP A 167 -1.63 -1.73 -8.84
N PHE A 168 -1.38 -0.45 -8.56
CA PHE A 168 -0.05 0.17 -8.56
C PHE A 168 0.14 1.03 -7.33
N ALA A 169 1.29 0.91 -6.66
CA ALA A 169 1.59 1.62 -5.43
C ALA A 169 2.78 2.59 -5.58
N PRO A 170 2.52 3.92 -5.65
CA PRO A 170 3.52 4.95 -5.87
C PRO A 170 4.18 5.50 -4.60
N ASP A 171 3.81 5.02 -3.43
CA ASP A 171 4.17 5.50 -2.09
C ASP A 171 5.53 4.99 -1.57
N GLN A 172 6.36 4.39 -2.42
CA GLN A 172 7.74 3.99 -2.09
C GLN A 172 8.77 4.85 -2.80
N ASP A 173 10.01 4.78 -2.32
CA ASP A 173 11.14 5.46 -2.94
C ASP A 173 11.80 4.55 -4.00
N TYR A 174 11.63 4.95 -5.26
CA TYR A 174 12.15 4.30 -6.47
C TYR A 174 13.50 4.89 -6.95
N GLY A 175 14.09 5.82 -6.21
CA GLY A 175 15.28 6.55 -6.62
C GLY A 175 14.98 7.77 -7.50
N ILE A 176 16.05 8.42 -7.96
CA ILE A 176 15.95 9.69 -8.71
C ILE A 176 15.46 9.49 -10.16
N LYS A 177 15.75 8.34 -10.76
CA LYS A 177 15.35 8.04 -12.15
C LYS A 177 13.86 7.73 -12.20
N GLY A 178 13.10 8.54 -12.94
CA GLY A 178 11.65 8.37 -13.09
C GLY A 178 10.86 8.82 -11.86
N SER A 179 11.40 9.81 -11.12
CA SER A 179 10.72 10.44 -10.01
C SER A 179 10.81 11.96 -10.12
N SER A 180 9.76 12.64 -9.69
CA SER A 180 9.77 14.08 -9.39
C SER A 180 9.86 14.28 -7.87
N PHE A 181 10.50 15.37 -7.44
CA PHE A 181 10.45 15.77 -6.04
C PHE A 181 9.17 16.55 -5.78
N ALA A 182 8.39 16.09 -4.80
CA ALA A 182 7.14 16.72 -4.41
C ALA A 182 6.91 16.59 -2.90
N PRO A 183 6.09 17.47 -2.29
CA PRO A 183 5.76 17.39 -0.87
C PRO A 183 5.07 16.09 -0.51
N PHE A 184 5.39 15.57 0.68
CA PHE A 184 4.70 14.44 1.32
C PHE A 184 4.64 14.69 2.84
N PHE A 185 3.44 14.98 3.34
CA PHE A 185 3.20 15.58 4.65
C PHE A 185 4.11 16.82 4.85
N ALA A 186 4.81 16.92 5.98
CA ALA A 186 5.71 18.04 6.26
C ALA A 186 7.08 17.96 5.55
N VAL A 187 7.36 16.90 4.78
CA VAL A 187 8.61 16.77 4.02
C VAL A 187 8.44 17.39 2.64
N LYS A 188 9.19 18.46 2.34
CA LYS A 188 9.04 19.26 1.11
C LYS A 188 9.46 18.53 -0.16
N ASP A 189 10.62 17.86 -0.12
CA ASP A 189 11.22 17.26 -1.31
C ASP A 189 11.27 15.75 -1.15
N VAL A 190 10.29 15.04 -1.69
CA VAL A 190 10.24 13.58 -1.64
C VAL A 190 10.23 13.00 -3.04
N ALA A 191 11.21 12.14 -3.34
CA ALA A 191 11.29 11.41 -4.60
C ALA A 191 10.03 10.55 -4.78
N THR A 192 9.17 10.94 -5.72
CA THR A 192 7.85 10.36 -5.95
C THR A 192 7.80 9.87 -7.38
N THR A 193 7.48 8.58 -7.57
CA THR A 193 7.55 7.97 -8.90
C THR A 193 6.56 8.59 -9.88
N ASN A 194 7.01 8.80 -11.11
CA ASN A 194 6.18 9.30 -12.20
C ASN A 194 5.33 8.18 -12.83
N GLY A 195 5.38 6.96 -12.27
CA GLY A 195 4.65 5.79 -12.79
C GLY A 195 3.14 6.04 -12.91
N THR A 196 2.51 6.65 -11.90
CA THR A 196 1.07 7.01 -11.95
C THR A 196 0.78 7.98 -13.08
N PHE A 197 1.62 8.99 -13.26
CA PHE A 197 1.49 9.98 -14.33
C PHE A 197 1.63 9.35 -15.73
N VAL A 198 2.65 8.51 -15.92
CA VAL A 198 2.89 7.83 -17.20
C VAL A 198 1.75 6.86 -17.52
N LEU A 199 1.34 6.04 -16.55
CA LEU A 199 0.29 5.04 -16.74
C LEU A 199 -1.06 5.67 -17.04
N SER A 200 -1.47 6.70 -16.29
CA SER A 200 -2.75 7.39 -16.50
C SER A 200 -2.81 8.05 -17.89
N ARG A 201 -1.75 8.76 -18.31
CA ARG A 201 -1.70 9.41 -19.63
C ARG A 201 -1.72 8.42 -20.79
N LEU A 202 -0.95 7.35 -20.71
CA LEU A 202 -0.80 6.39 -21.82
C LEU A 202 -2.02 5.47 -21.97
N SER A 203 -2.67 5.12 -20.86
CA SER A 203 -3.84 4.24 -20.87
C SER A 203 -5.17 4.98 -20.96
N ARG A 204 -5.24 6.23 -20.46
CA ARG A 204 -6.49 6.98 -20.23
C ARG A 204 -7.48 6.25 -19.31
N SER A 205 -6.96 5.39 -18.42
CA SER A 205 -7.77 4.63 -17.47
C SER A 205 -8.43 5.52 -16.42
N ALA A 206 -9.52 5.03 -15.81
CA ALA A 206 -10.04 5.60 -14.58
C ALA A 206 -8.97 5.48 -13.49
N LEU A 207 -8.96 6.40 -12.52
CA LEU A 207 -8.03 6.37 -11.41
C LEU A 207 -8.81 6.34 -10.10
N LEU A 208 -8.56 5.36 -9.24
CA LEU A 208 -9.18 5.19 -7.93
C LEU A 208 -8.11 4.92 -6.87
N THR A 209 -8.40 5.16 -5.60
CA THR A 209 -7.62 4.58 -4.50
C THR A 209 -8.29 3.32 -3.97
N VAL A 210 -7.47 2.40 -3.47
CA VAL A 210 -7.94 1.29 -2.64
C VAL A 210 -7.03 1.14 -1.43
N THR A 211 -7.63 1.23 -0.24
CA THR A 211 -6.93 1.08 1.03
C THR A 211 -7.70 0.15 1.94
N MET A 212 -7.02 -0.83 2.55
CA MET A 212 -7.60 -1.68 3.57
C MET A 212 -7.06 -1.29 4.94
N VAL A 213 -7.97 -1.15 5.91
CA VAL A 213 -7.66 -0.76 7.28
C VAL A 213 -8.24 -1.80 8.25
N ARG A 214 -7.49 -2.15 9.30
CA ARG A 214 -8.03 -2.89 10.44
C ARG A 214 -8.94 -1.98 11.25
N ARG A 215 -10.15 -2.45 11.56
CA ARG A 215 -11.10 -1.70 12.39
C ARG A 215 -10.59 -1.58 13.82
N ALA A 216 -10.83 -0.42 14.44
CA ALA A 216 -10.37 -0.12 15.80
C ALA A 216 -10.97 -1.06 16.87
N ASP A 217 -12.18 -1.55 16.64
CA ASP A 217 -12.88 -2.52 17.49
C ASP A 217 -12.32 -3.96 17.37
N ASN A 218 -11.34 -4.17 16.49
CA ASN A 218 -10.75 -5.47 16.19
C ASN A 218 -11.73 -6.50 15.60
N SER A 219 -12.87 -6.09 15.04
CA SER A 219 -13.86 -7.01 14.45
C SER A 219 -13.44 -7.53 13.07
N GLY A 220 -12.43 -6.92 12.45
CA GLY A 220 -11.93 -7.30 11.13
C GLY A 220 -11.34 -6.10 10.40
N TYR A 221 -11.69 -5.98 9.13
CA TYR A 221 -11.13 -5.04 8.16
C TYR A 221 -12.24 -4.25 7.48
N ARG A 222 -11.89 -3.07 6.98
CA ARG A 222 -12.67 -2.34 5.99
C ARG A 222 -11.81 -2.04 4.79
N LEU A 223 -12.35 -2.33 3.61
CA LEU A 223 -11.77 -1.92 2.34
C LEU A 223 -12.45 -0.62 1.89
N TYR A 224 -11.67 0.44 1.71
CA TYR A 224 -12.15 1.71 1.19
C TYR A 224 -11.76 1.83 -0.29
N ILE A 225 -12.72 2.19 -1.12
CA ILE A 225 -12.54 2.44 -2.55
C ILE A 225 -13.02 3.86 -2.83
N SER A 226 -12.12 4.76 -3.22
CA SER A 226 -12.51 6.15 -3.48
C SER A 226 -13.45 6.26 -4.68
N PRO A 227 -14.17 7.39 -4.81
CA PRO A 227 -14.67 7.84 -6.09
C PRO A 227 -13.56 7.98 -7.14
N GLU A 228 -13.95 8.09 -8.40
CA GLU A 228 -13.02 8.38 -9.48
C GLU A 228 -12.28 9.69 -9.22
N ILE A 229 -10.95 9.65 -9.33
CA ILE A 229 -10.09 10.81 -9.22
C ILE A 229 -10.23 11.61 -10.51
N GLU A 230 -10.95 12.72 -10.41
CA GLU A 230 -11.09 13.71 -11.48
C GLU A 230 -9.92 14.70 -11.48
N ASN A 231 -9.70 15.37 -12.62
CA ASN A 231 -8.73 16.47 -12.76
C ASN A 231 -7.29 16.11 -12.37
N TYR A 232 -6.86 14.86 -12.64
CA TYR A 232 -5.48 14.46 -12.44
C TYR A 232 -4.51 15.32 -13.29
N PRO A 233 -3.46 15.93 -12.72
CA PRO A 233 -2.65 16.91 -13.43
C PRO A 233 -1.93 16.38 -14.67
N THR A 234 -1.75 17.26 -15.66
CA THR A 234 -1.07 16.97 -16.92
C THR A 234 0.42 17.33 -16.90
N ASN A 235 0.85 18.12 -15.90
CA ASN A 235 2.24 18.38 -15.57
C ASN A 235 2.76 17.31 -14.60
N GLU A 236 3.97 16.80 -14.85
CA GLU A 236 4.55 15.68 -14.11
C GLU A 236 4.80 16.01 -12.63
N ALA A 237 5.34 17.21 -12.32
CA ALA A 237 5.64 17.62 -10.96
C ALA A 237 4.36 17.88 -10.14
N GLU A 238 3.36 18.51 -10.77
CA GLU A 238 2.04 18.70 -10.16
C GLU A 238 1.35 17.36 -9.89
N ALA A 239 1.47 16.40 -10.81
CA ALA A 239 0.92 15.06 -10.67
C ALA A 239 1.56 14.28 -9.51
N ALA A 240 2.87 14.45 -9.29
CA ALA A 240 3.57 13.88 -8.14
C ALA A 240 3.04 14.46 -6.81
N ALA A 241 2.90 15.78 -6.71
CA ALA A 241 2.34 16.43 -5.52
C ALA A 241 0.87 16.03 -5.28
N PHE A 242 0.09 15.91 -6.35
CA PHE A 242 -1.30 15.46 -6.29
C PHE A 242 -1.41 14.00 -5.80
N THR A 243 -0.57 13.11 -6.33
CA THR A 243 -0.49 11.71 -5.91
C THR A 243 -0.11 11.59 -4.43
N ASN A 244 0.85 12.39 -3.96
CA ASN A 244 1.23 12.40 -2.55
C ASN A 244 0.08 12.85 -1.64
N ARG A 245 -0.67 13.91 -1.99
CA ARG A 245 -1.85 14.33 -1.21
C ARG A 245 -2.91 13.24 -1.10
N ILE A 246 -3.13 12.48 -2.18
CA ILE A 246 -4.02 11.32 -2.15
C ILE A 246 -3.49 10.27 -1.17
N ILE A 247 -2.21 9.92 -1.26
CA ILE A 247 -1.61 8.93 -0.35
C ILE A 247 -1.68 9.40 1.11
N GLU A 248 -1.42 10.68 1.38
CA GLU A 248 -1.54 11.27 2.72
C GLU A 248 -2.94 11.08 3.28
N HIS A 249 -3.98 11.39 2.49
CA HIS A 249 -5.36 11.18 2.88
C HIS A 249 -5.65 9.71 3.25
N GLU A 250 -5.15 8.77 2.44
CA GLU A 250 -5.32 7.34 2.70
C GLU A 250 -4.54 6.87 3.95
N ILE A 251 -3.33 7.38 4.18
CA ILE A 251 -2.52 7.10 5.37
C ILE A 251 -3.24 7.59 6.63
N LEU A 252 -3.88 8.76 6.58
CA LEU A 252 -4.59 9.36 7.72
C LEU A 252 -5.79 8.52 8.21
N ARG A 253 -6.27 7.55 7.42
CA ARG A 253 -7.30 6.60 7.89
C ARG A 253 -6.80 5.74 9.06
N ALA A 254 -5.52 5.37 9.06
CA ALA A 254 -4.89 4.60 10.13
C ALA A 254 -3.35 4.72 10.03
N PRO A 255 -2.77 5.85 10.48
CA PRO A 255 -1.34 6.13 10.33
C PRO A 255 -0.46 5.03 10.91
N GLU A 256 -0.87 4.42 12.02
CA GLU A 256 -0.14 3.33 12.67
C GLU A 256 -0.05 2.07 11.80
N GLN A 257 -0.87 1.92 10.75
CA GLN A 257 -0.89 0.75 9.89
C GLN A 257 -0.09 0.91 8.60
N TYR A 258 0.43 2.11 8.29
CA TYR A 258 1.28 2.34 7.13
C TYR A 258 2.68 1.71 7.26
N LEU A 259 3.35 1.39 6.15
CA LEU A 259 4.69 0.77 6.12
C LEU A 259 5.81 1.77 6.49
N TRP A 260 5.75 2.34 7.70
CA TRP A 260 6.74 3.30 8.21
C TRP A 260 8.16 2.73 8.30
N VAL A 261 8.33 1.41 8.33
CA VAL A 261 9.65 0.75 8.37
C VAL A 261 10.41 0.77 7.03
N HIS A 262 9.83 1.38 5.98
CA HIS A 262 10.48 1.66 4.70
C HIS A 262 11.20 3.01 4.71
N ARG A 263 12.38 3.10 4.09
CA ARG A 263 13.12 4.36 3.95
C ARG A 263 12.51 5.23 2.83
N ARG A 264 11.33 5.82 3.08
CA ARG A 264 10.55 6.66 2.14
C ARG A 264 11.31 7.90 1.63
N PHE A 265 12.23 8.43 2.44
CA PHE A 265 12.92 9.70 2.18
C PHE A 265 14.42 9.53 1.88
N LYS A 266 14.84 8.36 1.37
CA LYS A 266 16.28 8.02 1.23
C LYS A 266 16.90 8.77 0.06
N THR A 267 16.14 9.01 -1.02
CA THR A 267 16.57 9.77 -2.17
C THR A 267 16.25 11.24 -1.94
N ARG A 268 17.28 12.07 -2.06
CA ARG A 268 17.25 13.52 -1.85
C ARG A 268 17.67 14.27 -3.11
N PRO A 269 17.29 15.55 -3.27
CA PRO A 269 17.90 16.44 -4.25
C PRO A 269 19.44 16.45 -4.15
N ALA A 270 20.10 16.81 -5.26
CA ALA A 270 21.55 16.89 -5.28
C ALA A 270 22.06 17.91 -4.24
N GLY A 271 23.06 17.52 -3.44
CA GLY A 271 23.63 18.36 -2.38
C GLY A 271 22.93 18.26 -1.02
N GLU A 272 21.77 17.61 -0.92
CA GLU A 272 21.12 17.40 0.37
C GLU A 272 21.61 16.17 1.13
N VAL A 273 21.65 16.29 2.45
CA VAL A 273 22.06 15.21 3.36
C VAL A 273 20.96 14.16 3.56
N SER A 274 21.35 12.94 3.93
CA SER A 274 20.37 11.89 4.22
C SER A 274 19.53 12.24 5.45
N LEU A 275 18.22 11.98 5.35
CA LEU A 275 17.31 12.09 6.49
C LEU A 275 17.34 10.87 7.42
N TYR A 276 18.07 9.81 7.06
CA TYR A 276 18.31 8.65 7.91
C TYR A 276 19.78 8.62 8.31
N LEU A 277 20.03 8.85 9.59
CA LEU A 277 21.33 8.69 10.24
C LEU A 277 21.51 7.25 10.69
#